data_AF-A0A920AR02-F1
#
_entry.id   AF-A0A920AR02-F1
#
_cell.length_a   1.000
_cell.length_b   1.000
_cell.length_c   1.000
_cell.angle_alpha   90.00
_cell.angle_beta   90.00
_cell.angle_gamma   90.00
#
_symmetry.space_group_name_H-M   'P 1'
#
loop_
_entity.id
_entity.type
_entity.pdbx_description
1 polymer ?
#
loop_
_entity_poly.entity_id
_entity_poly.type
_entity_poly.pdbx_seq_one_letter_code
_entity_poly.pdbx_strand_id
1 'polypeptide(L)'
;MISKNKFVIGVDFGTDSVRALLVNASNGQEVSNEVFYYTKWKQNLYCDQKLINIVSIPFDHIEGLEFVVKSVVKKVRFHQN
;
A
#
# COMPACT_ATOMS: atom_id res chain seq x y z
N MET A 1 -14.99 -27.16 14.49
CA MET A 1 -13.96 -26.11 14.66
C MET A 1 -14.15 -25.09 13.56
N ILE A 2 -14.43 -23.82 13.88
CA ILE A 2 -14.40 -22.73 12.89
C ILE A 2 -12.93 -22.54 12.52
N SER A 3 -12.54 -22.82 11.27
CA SER A 3 -11.22 -22.44 10.80
C SER A 3 -11.17 -20.91 10.72
N LYS A 4 -10.27 -20.28 11.47
CA LYS A 4 -9.97 -18.88 11.24
C LYS A 4 -9.36 -18.77 9.84
N ASN A 5 -10.06 -18.11 8.91
CA ASN A 5 -9.48 -17.79 7.62
C ASN A 5 -8.19 -16.99 7.83
N LYS A 6 -7.09 -17.49 7.28
CA LYS A 6 -5.79 -16.85 7.36
C LYS A 6 -5.65 -15.93 6.16
N PHE A 7 -5.27 -14.69 6.40
CA PHE A 7 -5.02 -13.72 5.33
C PHE A 7 -3.59 -13.21 5.41
N VAL A 8 -3.04 -12.85 4.26
CA VAL A 8 -1.71 -12.21 4.13
C VAL A 8 -1.87 -10.92 3.34
N ILE A 9 -1.07 -9.90 3.68
CA ILE A 9 -0.98 -8.67 2.92
C ILE A 9 0.40 -8.63 2.25
N GLY A 10 0.41 -8.64 0.92
CA GLY A 10 1.59 -8.33 0.13
C GLY A 10 1.68 -6.82 -0.07
N VAL A 11 2.89 -6.26 0.03
CA VAL A 11 3.18 -4.85 -0.23
C VAL A 11 4.26 -4.75 -1.29
N ASP A 12 4.04 -3.89 -2.28
CA ASP A 12 4.91 -3.69 -3.44
C ASP A 12 5.23 -2.20 -3.58
N PHE A 13 6.49 -1.82 -3.41
CA PHE A 13 6.98 -0.45 -3.51
C PHE A 13 7.55 -0.22 -4.91
N GLY A 14 6.79 0.50 -5.74
CA GLY A 14 7.22 0.99 -7.04
C GLY A 14 7.99 2.30 -6.94
N THR A 15 8.42 2.81 -8.10
CA THR A 15 9.16 4.08 -8.19
C THR A 15 8.31 5.29 -7.81
N ASP A 16 7.03 5.30 -8.19
CA ASP A 16 6.11 6.43 -8.02
C ASP A 16 4.87 6.09 -7.20
N SER A 17 4.83 4.88 -6.64
CA SER A 17 3.65 4.35 -5.96
C SER A 17 3.98 3.21 -5.01
N VAL A 18 3.05 2.94 -4.08
CA VAL A 18 3.01 1.71 -3.29
C VAL A 18 1.66 1.04 -3.47
N ARG A 19 1.66 -0.29 -3.53
CA ARG A 19 0.46 -1.13 -3.64
C ARG A 19 0.39 -2.12 -2.49
N ALA A 20 -0.82 -2.37 -1.98
CA ALA A 20 -1.10 -3.49 -1.10
C ALA A 20 -2.12 -4.45 -1.72
N LEU A 21 -1.94 -5.74 -1.42
CA LEU A 21 -2.78 -6.84 -1.88
C LEU A 21 -3.11 -7.75 -0.70
N LEU A 22 -4.39 -7.86 -0.33
CA LEU A 22 -4.87 -8.79 0.68
C LEU A 22 -5.31 -10.10 0.03
N VAL A 23 -4.75 -11.22 0.47
CA VAL A 23 -4.96 -12.55 -0.12
C VAL A 23 -5.41 -13.53 0.95
N ASN A 24 -6.37 -14.39 0.62
CA ASN A 24 -6.71 -15.56 1.43
C ASN A 24 -5.60 -16.61 1.30
N ALA A 25 -4.93 -16.89 2.42
CA ALA A 25 -3.77 -17.77 2.46
C ALA A 25 -4.11 -19.25 2.22
N SER A 26 -5.37 -19.66 2.31
CA SER A 26 -5.75 -21.07 2.06
C SER A 26 -5.91 -21.41 0.59
N ASN A 27 -6.27 -20.44 -0.26
CA ASN A 27 -6.62 -20.67 -1.66
C ASN A 27 -5.95 -19.70 -2.64
N GLY A 28 -5.18 -18.72 -2.16
CA GLY A 28 -4.50 -17.73 -3.00
C GLY A 28 -5.44 -16.68 -3.61
N GLN A 29 -6.72 -16.65 -3.21
CA GLN A 29 -7.68 -15.70 -3.75
C GLN A 29 -7.36 -14.28 -3.28
N GLU A 30 -7.26 -13.36 -4.22
CA GLU A 30 -7.25 -11.93 -3.93
C GLU A 30 -8.59 -11.47 -3.35
N VAL A 31 -8.54 -10.81 -2.21
CA VAL A 31 -9.71 -10.33 -1.46
C VAL A 31 -9.89 -8.82 -1.66
N SER A 32 -8.81 -8.06 -1.66
CA SER A 32 -8.82 -6.63 -1.94
C SER A 32 -7.43 -6.12 -2.32
N ASN A 33 -7.37 -5.02 -3.06
CA ASN A 33 -6.13 -4.31 -3.38
C ASN A 33 -6.31 -2.79 -3.22
N GLU A 34 -5.19 -2.08 -3.08
CA GLU A 34 -5.15 -0.60 -3.15
C GLU A 34 -3.80 -0.12 -3.66
N VAL A 35 -3.80 1.02 -4.37
CA VAL A 35 -2.59 1.71 -4.84
C VAL A 35 -2.60 3.15 -4.34
N PHE A 36 -1.46 3.61 -3.83
CA PHE A 36 -1.20 5.00 -3.49
C PHE A 36 -0.05 5.53 -4.35
N TYR A 37 -0.29 6.63 -5.08
CA TYR A 37 0.75 7.31 -5.86
C TYR A 37 1.41 8.39 -5.00
N TYR A 38 2.74 8.47 -5.02
CA TYR A 38 3.49 9.46 -4.25
C TYR A 38 3.21 10.87 -4.78
N THR A 39 2.46 11.64 -4.01
CA THR A 39 1.98 12.97 -4.41
C THR A 39 3.10 14.01 -4.43
N LYS A 40 4.09 13.90 -3.54
CA LYS A 40 5.23 14.83 -3.47
C LYS A 40 6.27 14.56 -4.56
N TRP A 41 6.32 13.32 -5.08
CA TRP A 41 7.15 12.95 -6.22
C TRP A 41 6.65 13.60 -7.53
N LYS A 42 5.33 13.61 -7.76
CA LYS A 42 4.72 14.23 -8.96
C LYS A 42 4.83 15.74 -9.03
N GLN A 43 5.03 16.42 -7.91
CA GLN A 43 5.03 17.89 -7.87
C GLN A 43 6.35 18.53 -8.31
N ASN A 44 7.39 17.77 -8.69
CA ASN A 44 8.71 18.28 -9.10
C ASN A 44 9.28 19.36 -8.13
N LEU A 45 8.85 19.37 -6.85
CA LEU A 45 9.23 20.36 -5.82
C LEU A 45 10.72 20.30 -5.42
N TYR A 46 11.48 19.55 -6.18
CA TYR A 46 12.81 19.06 -5.91
C TYR A 46 13.53 19.01 -7.26
N CYS A 47 13.56 20.12 -8.01
CA CYS A 47 14.39 20.27 -9.21
C CYS A 47 15.73 20.95 -8.88
N ASP A 48 16.35 20.53 -7.77
CA ASP A 48 17.78 20.76 -7.52
C ASP A 48 18.44 19.39 -7.29
N GLN A 49 18.81 18.75 -8.40
CA GLN A 49 19.29 17.36 -8.58
C GLN A 49 20.38 16.87 -7.59
N LYS A 50 20.92 17.74 -6.73
CA LYS A 50 22.07 17.48 -5.86
C LYS A 50 21.74 17.24 -4.37
N LEU A 51 20.54 17.56 -3.88
CA LEU A 51 20.24 17.52 -2.42
C LEU A 51 18.94 16.77 -2.04
N ILE A 52 18.25 16.16 -2.99
CA ILE A 52 16.90 15.56 -2.81
C ILE A 52 16.98 14.13 -2.25
N ASN A 53 18.19 13.68 -1.99
CA ASN A 53 18.45 12.30 -1.64
C ASN A 53 17.99 12.03 -0.20
N ILE A 54 17.05 11.08 -0.10
CA ILE A 54 16.77 10.21 1.05
C ILE A 54 15.71 10.69 2.04
N VAL A 55 15.30 11.96 2.17
CA VAL A 55 14.35 12.34 3.25
C VAL A 55 12.88 12.37 2.81
N SER A 56 12.57 12.78 1.57
CA SER A 56 11.17 12.85 1.11
C SER A 56 10.59 11.48 0.76
N ILE A 57 11.41 10.57 0.23
CA ILE A 57 10.99 9.21 -0.19
C ILE A 57 10.55 8.37 1.02
N PRO A 58 11.29 8.27 2.14
CA PRO A 58 10.84 7.51 3.30
C PRO A 58 9.52 8.01 3.89
N PHE A 59 9.27 9.33 3.85
CA PHE A 59 8.00 9.86 4.33
C PHE A 59 6.83 9.44 3.44
N ASP A 60 6.97 9.58 2.12
CA ASP A 60 5.94 9.15 1.16
C ASP A 60 5.71 7.63 1.21
N HIS A 61 6.74 6.84 1.47
CA HIS A 61 6.61 5.39 1.66
C HIS A 61 5.82 5.04 2.91
N ILE A 62 6.05 5.74 4.03
CA ILE A 62 5.31 5.51 5.29
C ILE A 62 3.85 5.93 5.13
N GLU A 63 3.60 7.12 4.58
CA GLU A 63 2.24 7.64 4.34
C GLU A 63 1.48 6.73 3.37
N GLY A 64 2.12 6.36 2.27
CA GLY A 64 1.56 5.44 1.28
C GLY A 64 1.27 4.07 1.87
N LEU A 65 2.21 3.49 2.65
CA LEU A 65 2.04 2.20 3.32
C LEU A 65 0.83 2.22 4.27
N GLU A 66 0.74 3.24 5.12
CA GLU A 66 -0.36 3.40 6.06
C GLU A 66 -1.70 3.48 5.32
N PHE A 67 -1.75 4.27 4.24
CA PHE A 67 -2.93 4.40 3.40
C PHE A 67 -3.35 3.05 2.80
N VAL A 68 -2.46 2.37 2.10
CA VAL A 68 -2.83 1.14 1.36
C VAL A 68 -3.24 0.02 2.31
N VAL A 69 -2.56 -0.14 3.45
CA VAL A 69 -2.90 -1.16 4.45
C VAL A 69 -4.27 -0.89 5.07
N LYS A 70 -4.55 0.34 5.49
CA LYS A 70 -5.87 0.71 6.03
C LYS A 70 -6.97 0.49 4.99
N SER A 71 -6.73 0.85 3.74
CA SER A 71 -7.69 0.73 2.65
C SER A 71 -8.05 -0.73 2.34
N VAL A 72 -7.08 -1.63 2.19
CA VAL A 72 -7.37 -3.05 1.91
C VAL A 72 -8.15 -3.72 3.04
N VAL A 73 -7.81 -3.42 4.30
CA VAL A 73 -8.55 -3.93 5.49
C VAL A 73 -9.96 -3.35 5.55
N LYS A 74 -10.11 -2.05 5.27
CA LYS A 74 -11.41 -1.37 5.27
C LYS A 74 -12.33 -1.95 4.19
N LYS A 75 -11.85 -2.15 2.96
CA LYS A 75 -12.63 -2.71 1.85
C LYS A 75 -13.26 -4.06 2.20
N VAL A 76 -12.54 -4.94 2.91
CA VAL A 76 -13.10 -6.25 3.33
C VAL A 76 -14.22 -6.13 4.34
N ARG A 77 -14.12 -5.20 5.30
CA ARG A 77 -15.18 -4.98 6.30
C ARG A 77 -16.50 -4.53 5.68
N PHE A 78 -16.46 -3.84 4.55
CA PHE A 78 -17.67 -3.37 3.85
C PHE A 78 -18.28 -4.41 2.90
N HIS A 79 -17.53 -5.42 2.46
CA HIS A 79 -18.05 -6.50 1.60
C HIS A 79 -18.69 -7.65 2.39
N GLN A 80 -18.60 -7.65 3.73
CA GLN A 80 -19.18 -8.68 4.60
C GLN A 80 -20.55 -8.28 5.21
N ASN A 81 -21.16 -7.18 4.75
CA ASN A 81 -22.49 -6.74 5.15
C ASN A 81 -23.51 -6.97 4.03
#